data_AF-A0A2W5YLB6-F1
#
_entry.id   AF-A0A2W5YLB6-F1
#
_cell.length_a   1.000
_cell.length_b   1.000
_cell.length_c   1.000
_cell.angle_alpha   90.00
_cell.angle_beta   90.00
_cell.angle_gamma   90.00
#
_symmetry.space_group_name_H-M   'P 1'
#
loop_
_entity.id
_entity.type
_entity.pdbx_description
1 polymer ?
#
loop_
_entity_poly.entity_id
_entity_poly.type
_entity_poly.pdbx_seq_one_letter_code
_entity_poly.pdbx_strand_id
1 'polypeptide(L)' 'MTQLRRTTVSAPPGAIRTLEAEAERRNVPLASLLREAVEDKAQALRTARRPRLGVARSTDGRSAADVAAEPIAEEPR' A
#
# COMPACT_ATOMS: atom_id res chain seq x y z
N MET A 1 11.72 15.89 -4.31
CA MET A 1 10.77 16.99 -4.61
C MET A 1 9.37 16.40 -4.54
N THR A 2 8.47 16.99 -3.76
CA THR A 2 7.08 16.51 -3.66
C THR A 2 6.30 17.05 -4.85
N GLN A 3 5.78 16.18 -5.71
CA GLN A 3 4.92 16.58 -6.83
C GLN A 3 3.48 16.79 -6.32
N LEU A 4 2.91 17.96 -6.55
CA LEU A 4 1.51 18.26 -6.20
C LEU A 4 0.61 18.02 -7.42
N ARG A 5 -0.41 17.17 -7.28
CA ARG A 5 -1.44 16.93 -8.30
C ARG A 5 -2.83 17.01 -7.67
N ARG A 6 -3.73 17.80 -8.26
CA ARG A 6 -5.14 17.87 -7.86
C ARG A 6 -5.95 16.85 -8.66
N THR A 7 -6.81 16.11 -7.99
CA THR A 7 -7.69 15.11 -8.59
C THR A 7 -9.04 15.15 -7.88
N THR A 8 -10.14 15.00 -8.62
CA THR A 8 -11.48 14.87 -8.05
C THR A 8 -11.75 13.40 -7.73
N VAL A 9 -12.32 13.12 -6.55
CA VAL A 9 -12.66 11.76 -6.10
C VAL A 9 -14.14 11.70 -5.75
N SER A 10 -14.79 10.60 -6.12
CA SER A 10 -16.16 10.28 -5.72
C SER A 10 -16.14 9.11 -4.73
N ALA A 11 -16.95 9.19 -3.69
CA ALA A 11 -17.10 8.13 -2.70
C ALA A 11 -18.56 8.04 -2.24
N PRO A 12 -18.99 6.90 -1.67
CA PRO A 12 -20.32 6.79 -1.08
C PRO A 12 -20.55 7.88 -0.01
N PRO A 13 -21.78 8.42 0.12
CA PRO A 13 -22.07 9.49 1.09
C PRO A 13 -21.77 9.12 2.55
N GLY A 14 -21.86 7.83 2.91
CA GLY A 14 -21.49 7.35 4.24
C GLY A 14 -19.99 7.52 4.52
N ALA A 15 -19.14 7.19 3.56
CA ALA A 15 -17.69 7.30 3.69
C ALA A 15 -17.26 8.77 3.81
N ILE A 16 -17.84 9.67 3.00
CA ILE A 16 -17.54 11.11 3.07
C ILE A 16 -17.86 11.65 4.47
N ARG A 17 -19.05 11.36 4.99
CA ARG A 17 -19.48 11.80 6.33
C ARG A 17 -18.57 11.28 7.44
N THR A 18 -18.11 10.03 7.36
CA THR A 18 -17.16 9.48 8.33
C THR A 18 -15.83 10.23 8.31
N LEU A 19 -15.29 10.53 7.12
CA LEU A 19 -14.02 11.25 6.99
C LEU A 19 -14.13 12.72 7.42
N GLU A 20 -15.26 13.38 7.14
CA GLU A 20 -15.55 14.74 7.62
C GLU A 20 -15.62 14.77 9.15
N ALA A 21 -16.37 13.87 9.75
CA ALA A 21 -16.47 13.78 11.21
C ALA A 21 -15.10 13.52 11.89
N GLU A 22 -14.25 12.69 11.30
CA GLU A 22 -12.90 12.46 11.84
C GLU A 22 -11.98 13.67 11.66
N ALA A 23 -12.12 14.40 10.54
CA ALA A 23 -11.39 15.63 10.30
C ALA A 23 -11.77 16.72 11.32
N GLU A 24 -13.08 16.86 11.61
CA GLU A 24 -13.61 17.73 12.66
C GLU A 24 -13.09 17.33 14.04
N ARG A 25 -13.20 16.03 14.39
CA ARG A 25 -12.71 15.50 15.68
C ARG A 25 -11.22 15.78 15.90
N ARG A 26 -10.42 15.68 14.84
CA ARG A 26 -8.96 15.92 14.88
C ARG A 26 -8.58 17.39 14.68
N ASN A 27 -9.56 18.27 14.41
CA ASN A 27 -9.35 19.67 14.05
C ASN A 27 -8.32 19.85 12.91
N VAL A 28 -8.48 19.07 11.84
CA VAL A 28 -7.63 19.15 10.64
C VAL A 28 -8.50 19.27 9.38
N PRO A 29 -7.98 19.85 8.28
CA PRO A 29 -8.69 19.84 7.01
C PRO A 29 -8.93 18.42 6.49
N LEU A 30 -10.09 18.16 5.88
CA LEU A 30 -10.40 16.89 5.22
C LEU A 30 -9.32 16.48 4.21
N ALA A 31 -8.72 17.45 3.50
CA ALA A 31 -7.62 17.21 2.57
C ALA A 31 -6.39 16.58 3.25
N SER A 32 -6.10 16.92 4.51
CA SER A 32 -5.00 16.30 5.27
C SER A 32 -5.30 14.84 5.56
N LEU A 33 -6.53 14.53 5.97
CA LEU A 33 -6.96 13.17 6.26
C LEU A 33 -7.01 12.30 4.99
N LEU A 34 -7.46 12.86 3.87
CA LEU A 34 -7.40 12.20 2.56
C LEU A 34 -5.96 11.95 2.10
N ARG A 35 -5.05 12.89 2.35
CA ARG A 35 -3.63 12.70 2.06
C ARG A 35 -3.05 11.52 2.86
N GLU A 36 -3.34 11.46 4.16
CA GLU A 36 -2.92 10.35 5.03
C GLU A 36 -3.44 9.00 4.48
N ALA A 37 -4.72 8.92 4.14
CA ALA A 37 -5.32 7.70 3.59
C ALA A 37 -4.66 7.26 2.26
N VAL A 38 -4.29 8.22 1.41
CA VAL A 38 -3.55 7.95 0.15
C VAL A 38 -2.14 7.44 0.44
N GLU A 39 -1.44 8.05 1.39
CA GLU A 39 -0.09 7.64 1.81
C GLU A 39 -0.09 6.21 2.39
N ASP A 40 -1.05 5.91 3.25
CA ASP A 40 -1.25 4.59 3.85
C ASP A 40 -1.53 3.53 2.78
N LYS A 41 -2.45 3.82 1.84
CA LYS A 41 -2.76 2.89 0.75
C LYS A 41 -1.57 2.69 -0.17
N ALA A 42 -0.84 3.75 -0.51
CA ALA A 42 0.37 3.64 -1.33
C ALA A 42 1.43 2.79 -0.62
N GLN A 43 1.59 2.95 0.70
CA GLN A 43 2.52 2.13 1.47
C GLN A 43 2.10 0.67 1.51
N ALA A 44 0.82 0.38 1.74
CA ALA A 44 0.28 -0.97 1.68
C ALA A 44 0.49 -1.63 0.29
N LEU A 45 0.35 -0.86 -0.78
CA LEU A 45 0.62 -1.35 -2.14
C LEU A 45 2.11 -1.66 -2.35
N ARG A 46 3.02 -0.82 -1.85
CA ARG A 46 4.47 -1.08 -1.92
C ARG A 46 4.88 -2.31 -1.13
N THR A 47 4.35 -2.46 0.09
CA THR A 47 4.66 -3.61 0.94
C THR A 47 4.12 -4.91 0.36
N ALA A 48 2.90 -4.89 -0.19
CA ALA A 48 2.29 -6.05 -0.85
C ALA A 48 3.03 -6.46 -2.13
N ARG A 49 3.54 -5.49 -2.90
CA ARG A 49 4.30 -5.75 -4.14
C ARG A 49 5.75 -6.11 -3.90
N ARG A 50 6.32 -5.84 -2.72
CA ARG A 50 7.73 -6.13 -2.45
C ARG A 50 7.92 -7.65 -2.47
N PRO A 51 8.74 -8.21 -3.40
CA PRO A 51 9.03 -9.62 -3.41
C PRO A 51 9.64 -9.99 -2.06
N ARG A 52 9.01 -10.92 -1.36
CA ARG A 52 9.58 -11.49 -0.13
C ARG A 52 10.64 -12.48 -0.56
N LEU A 53 11.81 -11.98 -0.95
CA LEU A 53 12.98 -12.84 -1.14
C LEU A 53 13.24 -13.53 0.20
N GLY A 54 13.02 -14.85 0.22
CA GLY A 54 12.90 -15.64 1.43
C GLY A 54 14.13 -15.53 2.31
N VAL A 55 14.02 -14.82 3.43
CA VAL A 55 14.87 -15.06 4.59
C VAL A 55 14.25 -16.25 5.32
N ALA A 56 14.48 -17.45 4.80
CA ALA A 56 14.18 -18.67 5.53
C ALA A 56 15.11 -18.70 6.75
N ARG A 57 14.57 -18.49 7.96
CA ARG A 57 15.25 -18.98 9.16
C ARG A 57 15.25 -20.49 9.04
N SER A 58 16.45 -21.05 8.88
CA SER A 58 16.71 -22.49 8.82
C SER A 58 16.37 -23.14 10.16
N THR A 59 15.09 -23.39 10.43
CA THR A 59 14.66 -24.26 11.53
C THR A 59 13.78 -25.41 11.06
N ASP A 60 13.25 -25.38 9.83
CA ASP A 60 12.35 -26.43 9.31
C ASP A 60 12.86 -27.14 8.05
N GLY A 61 14.19 -27.23 7.88
CA GLY A 61 14.80 -28.28 7.04
C GLY A 61 14.51 -28.28 5.52
N ARG A 62 13.98 -27.20 4.94
CA ARG A 62 13.87 -27.07 3.47
C ARG A 62 15.04 -26.30 2.89
N SER A 63 15.66 -26.86 1.85
CA SER A 63 16.88 -26.33 1.26
C SER A 63 16.58 -25.14 0.34
N ALA A 64 17.53 -24.21 0.20
CA ALA A 64 17.39 -23.06 -0.70
C ALA A 64 17.14 -23.44 -2.17
N ALA A 65 17.47 -24.67 -2.57
CA ALA A 65 17.23 -25.18 -3.92
C ALA A 65 15.74 -25.37 -4.22
N ASP A 66 14.90 -25.67 -3.22
CA ASP A 66 13.47 -25.88 -3.41
C ASP A 66 12.70 -24.57 -3.64
N VAL A 67 13.24 -23.43 -3.18
CA VAL A 67 12.60 -22.10 -3.28
C VAL A 67 12.93 -21.41 -4.61
N ALA A 68 14.08 -21.74 -5.23
CA ALA A 68 14.49 -21.16 -6.51
C ALA A 68 13.90 -21.87 -7.75
N ALA A 69 13.04 -22.87 -7.55
CA ALA A 69 12.48 -23.70 -8.61
C ALA A 69 11.21 -23.12 -9.27
N GLU A 70 10.61 -22.06 -8.76
CA GLU A 70 9.51 -21.37 -9.46
C GLU A 70 10.06 -20.54 -10.64
N PRO A 71 9.49 -20.67 -11.85
CA PRO A 71 10.05 -20.07 -13.05
C PRO A 71 9.90 -18.54 -13.02
N ILE A 72 11.02 -17.84 -13.15
CA ILE A 72 11.08 -16.39 -13.35
C ILE A 72 10.44 -16.09 -14.72
N ALA A 73 9.39 -15.25 -14.72
CA ALA A 73 8.69 -14.84 -15.93
C ALA A 73 9.64 -14.19 -16.96
N GLU A 74 9.55 -14.61 -18.23
CA GLU A 74 10.33 -14.04 -19.35
C GLU A 74 9.94 -12.59 -19.67
N GLU A 75 10.91 -11.78 -20.10
CA GLU A 75 10.71 -10.37 -20.48
C GLU A 75 9.88 -10.22 -21.77
N PRO A 76 9.04 -9.16 -21.87
CA PRO A 76 8.26 -8.89 -23.07
C PRO A 76 9.16 -8.36 -24.20
N ARG A 77 9.01 -8.92 -25.40
CA ARG A 77 9.68 -8.48 -26.64
C ARG A 77 9.11 -7.17 -27.18
#